data_AF-A0A5C6D5Z0-F1
#
_entry.id   AF-A0A5C6D5Z0-F1
#
_cell.length_a   1.000
_cell.length_b   1.000
_cell.length_c   1.000
_cell.angle_alpha   90.00
_cell.angle_beta   90.00
_cell.angle_gamma   90.00
#
_symmetry.space_group_name_H-M   'P 1'
#
loop_
_entity.id
_entity.type
_entity.pdbx_description
1 polymer ?
#
loop_
_entity_poly.entity_id
_entity_poly.type
_entity_poly.pdbx_seq_one_letter_code
_entity_poly.pdbx_strand_id
1 'polypeptide(L)'
;MSAAGWRKGMAVALLWLLSISYAHAAAPRPNILFIMVDDLGKEWISCYGAEGIQTPNIDKLAATGMKFNNAWCIRRFAGMVRYSNKRLGRVVRGGKAKMSEQNGTAMPFIVSCPGTVPAGIETDALIDFSDMLPTFAELGGGELPKGRWQVLRTFATWQGG
;
A
#
# COMPACT_ATOMS: atom_id res chain seq x y z
N MET A 1 -42.40 -5.62 48.72
CA MET A 1 -41.66 -5.53 47.43
C MET A 1 -41.27 -6.94 47.03
N SER A 2 -41.69 -7.44 45.86
CA SER A 2 -41.57 -8.86 45.49
C SER A 2 -40.18 -9.21 44.93
N ALA A 3 -39.59 -10.30 45.44
CA ALA A 3 -38.31 -10.86 44.98
C ALA A 3 -38.26 -11.19 43.47
N ALA A 4 -39.41 -11.26 42.81
CA ALA A 4 -39.51 -11.51 41.37
C ALA A 4 -39.05 -10.32 40.50
N GLY A 5 -39.09 -9.08 41.01
CA GLY A 5 -38.68 -7.89 40.27
C GLY A 5 -37.17 -7.79 40.05
N TRP A 6 -36.38 -8.19 41.05
CA TRP A 6 -34.92 -8.13 40.99
C TRP A 6 -34.31 -9.15 40.04
N ARG A 7 -34.91 -10.35 39.96
CA ARG A 7 -34.46 -11.41 39.03
C ARG A 7 -34.59 -10.99 37.56
N LYS A 8 -35.64 -10.25 37.21
CA LYS A 8 -35.85 -9.73 35.84
C LYS A 8 -34.90 -8.57 35.52
N GLY A 9 -34.67 -7.66 36.47
CA GLY A 9 -33.71 -6.56 36.31
C GLY A 9 -32.27 -7.05 36.17
N MET A 10 -31.87 -8.06 36.94
CA MET A 10 -30.54 -8.67 36.86
C MET A 10 -30.32 -9.39 35.51
N ALA A 11 -31.33 -10.10 34.99
CA ALA A 11 -31.23 -10.76 33.70
C ALA A 11 -31.05 -9.77 32.54
N VAL A 12 -31.75 -8.63 32.57
CA VAL A 12 -31.59 -7.57 31.56
C VAL A 12 -30.21 -6.90 31.68
N ALA A 13 -29.74 -6.63 32.89
CA ALA A 13 -28.40 -6.07 33.11
C ALA A 13 -27.28 -7.03 32.64
N LEU A 14 -27.45 -8.34 32.88
CA LEU A 14 -26.51 -9.37 32.40
C LEU A 14 -26.50 -9.48 30.87
N LEU A 15 -27.67 -9.40 30.23
CA LEU A 15 -27.77 -9.39 28.76
C LEU A 15 -27.14 -8.12 28.16
N TRP A 16 -27.36 -6.96 28.77
CA TRP A 16 -26.73 -5.69 28.39
C TRP A 16 -25.20 -5.75 28.52
N LEU A 17 -24.70 -6.31 29.62
CA LEU A 17 -23.25 -6.48 29.84
C LEU A 17 -22.62 -7.47 28.85
N LEU A 18 -23.33 -8.56 28.52
CA LEU A 18 -22.86 -9.51 27.49
C LEU A 18 -22.78 -8.88 26.10
N SER A 19 -23.72 -8.00 25.72
CA SER A 19 -23.67 -7.30 24.44
C SER A 19 -22.51 -6.29 24.34
N ILE A 20 -22.10 -5.69 25.46
CA ILE A 20 -20.95 -4.77 25.49
C ILE A 20 -19.64 -5.53 25.29
N SER A 21 -19.52 -6.74 25.88
CA SER A 21 -18.32 -7.57 25.71
C SER A 21 -18.13 -8.09 24.27
N TYR A 22 -19.21 -8.30 23.52
CA TYR A 22 -19.13 -8.80 22.14
C TYR A 22 -18.63 -7.75 21.14
N ALA A 23 -18.74 -6.47 21.46
CA ALA A 23 -18.38 -5.37 20.55
C ALA A 23 -16.87 -5.05 20.50
N HIS A 24 -16.02 -5.76 21.26
CA HIS A 24 -14.58 -5.51 21.31
C HIS A 24 -13.79 -6.55 20.52
N ALA A 25 -14.12 -6.73 19.23
CA ALA A 25 -13.23 -7.41 18.31
C ALA A 25 -12.01 -6.50 18.09
N ALA A 26 -10.85 -6.88 18.62
CA ALA A 26 -9.60 -6.19 18.38
C ALA A 26 -9.39 -6.06 16.86
N ALA A 27 -9.19 -4.84 16.37
CA ALA A 27 -8.97 -4.60 14.95
C ALA A 27 -7.84 -5.52 14.46
N PRO A 28 -8.04 -6.26 13.35
CA PRO A 28 -7.04 -7.21 12.87
C PRO A 28 -5.72 -6.47 12.61
N ARG A 29 -4.62 -7.00 13.16
CA ARG A 29 -3.30 -6.41 12.97
C ARG A 29 -2.95 -6.46 11.48
N PRO A 30 -2.61 -5.33 10.85
CA PRO A 30 -2.31 -5.32 9.42
C PRO A 30 -1.04 -6.13 9.17
N ASN A 31 -1.10 -7.07 8.22
CA ASN A 31 0.06 -7.84 7.77
C ASN A 31 0.57 -7.19 6.48
N ILE A 32 1.64 -6.40 6.62
CA ILE A 32 2.15 -5.53 5.56
C ILE A 32 3.50 -6.07 5.10
N LEU A 33 3.61 -6.38 3.81
CA LEU A 33 4.89 -6.65 3.17
C LEU A 33 5.32 -5.41 2.36
N PHE A 34 6.37 -4.74 2.83
CA PHE A 34 6.98 -3.60 2.15
C PHE A 34 8.35 -4.00 1.60
N ILE A 35 8.49 -4.03 0.28
CA ILE A 35 9.75 -4.34 -0.41
C ILE A 35 10.19 -3.09 -1.15
N MET A 36 11.32 -2.53 -0.72
CA MET A 36 11.96 -1.40 -1.38
C MET A 36 13.20 -1.89 -2.12
N VAL A 37 13.29 -1.59 -3.41
CA VAL A 37 14.44 -1.98 -4.23
C VAL A 37 15.05 -0.73 -4.84
N ASP A 38 16.34 -0.53 -4.60
CA ASP A 38 17.12 0.55 -5.21
C ASP A 38 17.46 0.18 -6.67
N ASP A 39 17.44 1.17 -7.56
CA ASP A 39 17.82 1.02 -8.98
C ASP A 39 17.01 0.03 -9.83
N LEU A 40 15.82 -0.40 -9.37
CA LEU A 40 14.93 -1.26 -10.14
C LEU A 40 13.80 -0.47 -10.81
N GLY A 41 13.82 -0.38 -12.13
CA GLY A 41 12.74 0.21 -12.93
C GLY A 41 11.66 -0.80 -13.36
N LYS A 42 10.54 -0.29 -13.88
CA LYS A 42 9.40 -1.09 -14.37
C LYS A 42 9.76 -2.00 -15.54
N GLU A 43 10.76 -1.61 -16.32
CA GLU A 43 11.31 -2.36 -17.45
C GLU A 43 12.05 -3.64 -17.04
N TRP A 44 12.14 -3.95 -15.76
CA TRP A 44 12.71 -5.19 -15.24
C TRP A 44 11.69 -6.13 -14.59
N ILE A 45 10.40 -5.77 -14.56
CA ILE A 45 9.34 -6.54 -13.92
C ILE A 45 8.29 -6.98 -14.94
N SER A 46 8.00 -8.28 -15.01
CA SER A 46 7.09 -8.82 -16.04
C SER A 46 5.65 -8.29 -15.92
N CYS A 47 5.10 -8.14 -14.71
CA CYS A 47 3.76 -7.55 -14.51
C CYS A 47 3.64 -6.06 -14.92
N TYR A 48 4.76 -5.39 -15.21
CA TYR A 48 4.80 -4.04 -15.77
C TYR A 48 5.12 -4.01 -17.28
N GLY A 49 5.23 -5.18 -17.92
CA GLY A 49 5.43 -5.33 -19.36
C GLY A 49 6.90 -5.45 -19.79
N ALA A 50 7.81 -5.82 -18.88
CA ALA A 50 9.19 -6.14 -19.24
C ALA A 50 9.25 -7.34 -20.21
N GLU A 51 10.05 -7.23 -21.27
CA GLU A 51 10.24 -8.30 -22.24
C GLU A 51 11.47 -9.15 -21.89
N GLY A 52 11.37 -10.47 -22.08
CA GLY A 52 12.50 -11.39 -21.87
C GLY A 52 12.87 -11.62 -20.39
N ILE A 53 12.09 -11.10 -19.45
CA ILE A 53 12.27 -11.28 -18.00
C ILE A 53 11.02 -11.91 -17.41
N GLN A 54 11.21 -12.85 -16.49
CA GLN A 54 10.13 -13.46 -15.73
C GLN A 54 10.33 -13.18 -14.25
N THR A 55 9.31 -12.63 -13.59
CA THR A 55 9.32 -12.36 -12.15
C THR A 55 8.13 -13.05 -11.46
N PRO A 56 8.07 -14.40 -11.43
CA PRO A 56 6.87 -15.13 -11.04
C PRO A 56 6.41 -14.85 -9.60
N ASN A 57 7.32 -14.54 -8.67
CA ASN A 57 6.96 -14.20 -7.30
C ASN A 57 6.42 -12.77 -7.19
N ILE A 58 6.93 -11.84 -8.00
CA ILE A 58 6.46 -10.45 -8.04
C ILE A 58 5.10 -10.39 -8.75
N ASP A 59 4.94 -11.17 -9.81
CA ASP A 59 3.68 -11.28 -10.55
C ASP A 59 2.57 -11.86 -9.66
N LYS A 60 2.88 -12.88 -8.84
CA LYS A 60 1.96 -13.37 -7.81
C LYS A 60 1.60 -12.28 -6.81
N LEU A 61 2.58 -11.51 -6.34
CA LEU A 61 2.36 -10.41 -5.41
C LEU A 61 1.43 -9.34 -5.99
N ALA A 62 1.64 -8.99 -7.26
CA ALA A 62 0.77 -8.05 -7.99
C ALA A 62 -0.64 -8.62 -8.18
N ALA A 63 -0.77 -9.92 -8.44
CA ALA A 63 -2.06 -10.59 -8.59
C ALA A 63 -2.85 -10.70 -7.28
N THR A 64 -2.17 -10.84 -6.14
CA THR A 64 -2.81 -10.91 -4.81
C THR A 64 -2.86 -9.58 -4.08
N GLY A 65 -2.27 -8.52 -4.65
CA GLY A 65 -2.16 -7.20 -4.04
C GLY A 65 -2.66 -6.10 -4.97
N MET A 66 -2.21 -4.88 -4.73
CA MET A 66 -2.50 -3.71 -5.55
C MET A 66 -1.24 -3.22 -6.26
N LYS A 67 -1.30 -3.05 -7.57
CA LYS A 67 -0.21 -2.54 -8.41
C LYS A 67 -0.46 -1.08 -8.77
N PHE A 68 0.54 -0.22 -8.54
CA PHE A 68 0.46 1.19 -8.92
C PHE A 68 1.24 1.43 -10.22
N ASN A 69 0.61 2.12 -11.16
CA ASN A 69 1.22 2.53 -12.41
C ASN A 69 1.96 3.86 -12.29
N ASN A 70 1.61 4.70 -11.32
CA ASN A 70 2.14 6.05 -11.17
C ASN A 70 2.82 6.26 -9.80
N ALA A 71 3.84 5.44 -9.51
CA ALA A 71 4.70 5.61 -8.35
C ALA A 71 6.00 6.34 -8.70
N TRP A 72 6.28 7.44 -8.00
CA TRP A 72 7.42 8.32 -8.21
C TRP A 72 8.20 8.52 -6.90
N CYS A 73 9.47 8.91 -7.00
CA CYS A 73 10.28 9.21 -5.82
C CYS A 73 11.20 10.40 -6.10
N ILE A 74 11.25 11.36 -5.16
CA ILE A 74 12.19 12.48 -5.21
C ILE A 74 13.65 12.01 -5.23
N ARG A 75 14.43 12.69 -6.06
CA ARG A 75 15.72 12.26 -6.60
C ARG A 75 16.87 12.24 -5.56
N ARG A 76 17.58 11.11 -5.44
CA ARG A 76 18.96 11.04 -4.90
C ARG A 76 19.96 11.36 -6.02
N PHE A 77 20.74 12.43 -5.84
CA PHE A 77 21.72 12.93 -6.79
C PHE A 77 23.07 12.21 -6.62
N ALA A 78 23.18 10.93 -7.01
CA ALA A 78 24.49 10.29 -7.12
C ALA A 78 24.45 9.04 -8.02
N GLY A 79 25.25 9.07 -9.10
CA GLY A 79 25.54 7.94 -9.97
C GLY A 79 25.21 8.22 -11.44
N MET A 80 26.04 7.72 -12.34
CA MET A 80 25.87 7.81 -13.80
C MET A 80 25.71 6.40 -14.40
N VAL A 81 24.93 5.55 -13.72
CA VAL A 81 24.61 4.20 -14.21
C VAL A 81 23.58 4.34 -15.33
N ARG A 82 23.88 3.75 -16.48
CA ARG A 82 22.98 3.70 -17.64
C ARG A 82 22.51 2.26 -17.82
N TYR A 83 21.23 2.09 -18.10
CA TYR A 83 20.67 0.77 -18.40
C TYR A 83 19.71 0.89 -19.58
N SER A 84 19.47 -0.22 -20.26
CA SER A 84 18.44 -0.30 -21.29
C SER A 84 17.76 -1.64 -21.27
N ASN A 85 16.42 -1.63 -21.31
CA ASN A 85 15.64 -2.84 -21.49
C ASN A 85 14.40 -2.59 -22.35
N LYS A 86 13.75 -3.65 -22.82
CA LYS A 86 12.50 -3.56 -23.58
C LYS A 86 11.30 -3.66 -22.65
N ARG A 87 10.35 -2.75 -22.84
CA ARG A 87 9.06 -2.75 -22.16
C ARG A 87 7.99 -2.36 -23.17
N LEU A 88 6.94 -3.17 -23.29
CA LEU A 88 5.79 -2.91 -24.18
C LEU A 88 6.19 -2.53 -25.61
N GLY A 89 7.14 -3.25 -26.21
CA GLY A 89 7.63 -3.08 -27.58
C GLY A 89 8.62 -1.92 -27.76
N ARG A 90 8.98 -1.19 -26.70
CA ARG A 90 9.86 -0.01 -26.76
C ARG A 90 11.14 -0.23 -25.97
N VAL A 91 12.27 0.27 -26.47
CA VAL A 91 13.54 0.26 -25.74
C VAL A 91 13.56 1.43 -24.75
N VAL A 92 13.42 1.10 -23.47
CA VAL A 92 13.52 2.00 -22.33
C VAL A 92 15.00 2.20 -22.02
N ARG A 93 15.52 3.42 -22.24
CA ARG A 93 16.93 3.78 -21.99
C ARG A 93 17.06 4.64 -20.74
N GLY A 94 17.11 4.01 -19.58
CA GLY A 94 17.22 4.71 -18.32
C GLY A 94 18.64 5.01 -17.88
N GLY A 95 18.70 5.65 -16.73
CA GLY A 95 19.93 5.89 -16.03
C GLY A 95 19.76 6.90 -14.92
N LYS A 96 20.61 6.80 -13.91
CA LYS A 96 20.68 7.79 -12.84
C LYS A 96 21.00 9.16 -13.50
N ALA A 97 20.09 10.13 -13.34
CA ALA A 97 20.13 11.49 -13.91
C ALA A 97 19.33 11.80 -15.18
N LYS A 98 18.44 10.91 -15.63
CA LYS A 98 17.48 11.23 -16.69
C LYS A 98 16.10 11.55 -16.12
N MET A 99 15.47 12.58 -16.68
CA MET A 99 14.09 13.05 -16.38
C MET A 99 13.11 12.63 -17.49
N SER A 100 13.40 11.55 -18.21
CA SER A 100 12.44 11.03 -19.19
C SER A 100 11.22 10.47 -18.44
N GLU A 101 10.03 10.73 -18.97
CA GLU A 101 8.71 10.30 -18.48
C GLU A 101 8.60 8.79 -18.17
N GLN A 102 9.55 7.98 -18.64
CA GLN A 102 9.59 6.53 -18.44
C GLN A 102 10.78 6.03 -17.60
N ASN A 103 11.78 6.86 -17.28
CA ASN A 103 13.07 6.36 -16.80
C ASN A 103 13.70 7.26 -15.72
N GLY A 104 14.02 6.67 -14.55
CA GLY A 104 14.87 7.26 -13.50
C GLY A 104 14.14 7.73 -12.24
N THR A 105 12.84 7.97 -12.32
CA THR A 105 12.01 8.49 -11.20
C THR A 105 10.77 7.64 -10.95
N ALA A 106 10.25 6.96 -11.99
CA ALA A 106 9.13 6.04 -11.88
C ALA A 106 9.61 4.65 -11.41
N MET A 107 9.09 4.18 -10.28
CA MET A 107 9.48 2.91 -9.67
C MET A 107 8.32 1.90 -9.77
N PRO A 108 8.61 0.58 -9.84
CA PRO A 108 7.59 -0.43 -9.59
C PRO A 108 7.13 -0.32 -8.13
N PHE A 109 5.82 -0.36 -7.92
CA PHE A 109 5.24 -0.24 -6.59
C PHE A 109 4.00 -1.13 -6.47
N ILE A 110 4.12 -2.16 -5.65
CA ILE A 110 3.08 -3.15 -5.37
C ILE A 110 2.88 -3.18 -3.87
N VAL A 111 1.63 -3.09 -3.45
CA VAL A 111 1.22 -3.18 -2.04
C VAL A 111 0.46 -4.47 -1.83
N SER A 112 0.92 -5.29 -0.89
CA SER A 112 0.19 -6.47 -0.44
C SER A 112 -0.16 -6.31 1.04
N CYS A 113 -1.42 -6.00 1.31
CA CYS A 113 -1.97 -5.92 2.67
C CYS A 113 -3.40 -6.47 2.69
N PRO A 114 -3.57 -7.79 2.90
CA PRO A 114 -4.89 -8.42 2.93
C PRO A 114 -5.80 -7.76 3.98
N GLY A 115 -7.02 -7.39 3.57
CA GLY A 115 -8.00 -6.72 4.44
C GLY A 115 -7.97 -5.18 4.37
N THR A 116 -6.85 -4.59 3.93
CA THR A 116 -6.72 -3.13 3.78
C THR A 116 -6.77 -2.70 2.31
N VAL A 117 -6.02 -3.38 1.44
CA VAL A 117 -6.03 -3.10 0.00
C VAL A 117 -6.73 -4.22 -0.76
N PRO A 118 -7.49 -3.90 -1.82
CA PRO A 118 -8.13 -4.92 -2.64
C PRO A 118 -7.08 -5.70 -3.45
N ALA A 119 -7.27 -7.02 -3.53
CA ALA A 119 -6.39 -7.92 -4.26
C ALA A 119 -6.65 -7.87 -5.78
N GLY A 120 -5.58 -7.94 -6.56
CA GLY A 120 -5.62 -8.00 -8.03
C GLY A 120 -5.99 -6.68 -8.70
N ILE A 121 -5.93 -5.55 -7.99
CA ILE A 121 -6.27 -4.24 -8.55
C ILE A 121 -5.03 -3.54 -9.08
N GLU A 122 -5.19 -2.92 -10.25
CA GLU A 122 -4.24 -1.99 -10.83
C GLU A 122 -4.82 -0.57 -10.76
N THR A 123 -3.99 0.41 -10.37
CA THR A 123 -4.44 1.80 -10.24
C THR A 123 -3.42 2.78 -10.82
N ASP A 124 -3.94 3.84 -11.42
CA ASP A 124 -3.18 4.98 -11.92
C ASP A 124 -3.05 6.11 -10.89
N ALA A 125 -3.50 5.88 -9.64
CA ALA A 125 -3.31 6.83 -8.55
C ALA A 125 -1.84 7.22 -8.41
N LEU A 126 -1.60 8.52 -8.33
CA LEU A 126 -0.27 9.08 -8.12
C LEU A 126 0.16 8.81 -6.67
N ILE A 127 1.35 8.21 -6.51
CA ILE A 127 1.97 8.02 -5.20
C ILE A 127 3.43 8.47 -5.25
N ASP A 128 3.85 9.20 -4.24
CA ASP A 128 5.25 9.58 -4.03
C ASP A 128 5.82 8.86 -2.80
N PHE A 129 7.15 8.71 -2.74
CA PHE A 129 7.81 8.12 -1.58
C PHE A 129 7.51 8.86 -0.26
N SER A 130 7.25 10.17 -0.32
CA SER A 130 6.81 10.96 0.84
C SER A 130 5.47 10.50 1.44
N ASP A 131 4.65 9.76 0.69
CA ASP A 131 3.39 9.17 1.15
C ASP A 131 3.57 7.90 2.00
N MET A 132 4.79 7.34 2.09
CA MET A 132 5.04 6.12 2.88
C MET A 132 4.92 6.38 4.39
N LEU A 133 5.55 7.44 4.88
CA LEU A 133 5.49 7.80 6.30
C LEU A 133 4.05 8.01 6.79
N PRO A 134 3.21 8.82 6.12
CA PRO A 134 1.85 9.01 6.58
C PRO A 134 1.02 7.73 6.51
N THR A 135 1.24 6.90 5.48
CA THR A 135 0.55 5.63 5.34
C THR A 135 0.90 4.65 6.47
N PHE A 136 2.18 4.52 6.84
CA PHE A 136 2.57 3.64 7.94
C PHE A 136 2.12 4.16 9.30
N ALA A 137 2.10 5.49 9.49
CA ALA A 137 1.54 6.08 10.70
C ALA A 137 0.06 5.72 10.85
N GLU A 138 -0.73 5.88 9.80
CA GLU A 138 -2.15 5.54 9.78
C GLU A 138 -2.40 4.04 10.00
N LEU A 139 -1.64 3.17 9.32
CA LEU A 139 -1.70 1.71 9.52
C LEU A 139 -1.33 1.29 10.95
N GLY A 140 -0.44 2.03 11.61
CA GLY A 140 -0.05 1.84 12.99
C GLY A 140 -1.02 2.44 14.02
N GLY A 141 -2.09 3.11 13.59
CA GLY A 141 -3.02 3.83 14.46
C GLY A 141 -2.43 5.12 15.06
N GLY A 142 -1.34 5.64 14.50
CA GLY A 142 -0.69 6.87 14.93
C GLY A 142 -1.31 8.11 14.27
N GLU A 143 -1.33 9.22 15.00
CA GLU A 143 -1.76 10.51 14.47
C GLU A 143 -0.57 11.33 13.98
N LEU A 144 -0.69 11.90 12.77
CA LEU A 144 0.32 12.80 12.22
C LEU A 144 0.01 14.26 12.58
N PRO A 145 1.04 15.10 12.82
CA PRO A 145 0.86 16.52 13.03
C PRO A 145 0.17 17.19 11.82
N LYS A 146 -0.99 17.80 12.05
CA LYS A 146 -1.75 18.52 11.02
C LYS A 146 -0.93 19.69 10.46
N GLY A 147 -0.94 19.87 9.13
CA GLY A 147 -0.33 21.02 8.45
C GLY A 147 1.19 20.95 8.21
N ARG A 148 1.87 19.85 8.60
CA ARG A 148 3.32 19.66 8.38
C ARG A 148 3.65 18.76 7.17
N TRP A 149 2.68 17.97 6.71
CA TRP A 149 2.86 16.98 5.64
C TRP A 149 1.93 17.30 4.48
N GLN A 150 2.49 17.46 3.28
CA GLN A 150 1.70 17.40 2.06
C GLN A 150 1.62 15.93 1.67
N VAL A 151 0.51 15.29 2.03
CA VAL A 151 0.23 13.90 1.62
C VAL A 151 -0.57 13.98 0.34
N LEU A 152 -0.09 13.32 -0.73
CA LEU A 152 -0.87 13.20 -1.96
C LEU A 152 -1.99 12.18 -1.73
N ARG A 153 -1.66 11.02 -1.15
CA ARG A 153 -2.62 9.95 -0.81
C ARG A 153 -2.02 8.92 0.14
N THR A 154 -2.82 8.35 1.04
CA THR A 154 -2.46 7.11 1.76
C THR A 154 -3.22 5.92 1.18
N PHE A 155 -2.58 4.76 1.10
CA PHE A 155 -3.27 3.52 0.70
C PHE A 155 -3.90 2.78 1.90
N ALA A 156 -3.68 3.27 3.13
CA ALA A 156 -4.27 2.72 4.35
C ALA A 156 -5.80 2.79 4.34
N THR A 157 -6.35 3.86 3.77
CA THR A 157 -7.79 4.09 3.63
C THR A 157 -8.21 4.10 2.16
N TRP A 158 -7.70 3.15 1.38
CA TRP A 158 -8.01 3.06 -0.04
C TRP A 158 -9.52 2.96 -0.29
N GLN A 159 -10.11 3.98 -0.94
CA GLN A 159 -11.54 4.02 -1.31
C GLN A 159 -11.81 3.79 -2.81
N GLY A 160 -10.80 3.42 -3.59
CA GLY A 160 -10.89 3.37 -5.05
C GLY A 160 -10.57 4.72 -5.69
N GLY A 161 -10.07 4.65 -6.92
CA GLY A 161 -9.66 5.78 -7.75
C GLY A 161 -9.36 5.30 -9.14
#